data_AF-A0A969I0A3-F1
#
_entry.id   AF-A0A969I0A3-F1
#
_cell.length_a   1.000
_cell.length_b   1.000
_cell.length_c   1.000
_cell.angle_alpha   90.00
_cell.angle_beta   90.00
_cell.angle_gamma   90.00
#
_symmetry.space_group_name_H-M   'P 1'
#
loop_
_entity.id
_entity.type
_entity.pdbx_description
1 polymer ?
#
loop_
_entity_poly.entity_id
_entity_poly.type
_entity_poly.pdbx_seq_one_letter_code
_entity_poly.pdbx_strand_id
1 'polypeptide(L)'
;MTVGKKGAMAGVRTSPRTGGKPRTQREAKGKGKGRLKREATEAQIVDAFHRLVQRDGLRNVRVNAVIKEAGVGKGLLYDYFGGLPGLVQAWGNKYQIWPDIGEMIGLSHDLTRTRMAQQIREIVLRHAESLRADPLRVELLADEFMSPTAISPALSNIRRELSQQHHALFADQPAMRNDDYRSLVLI
;
A
#
# COMPACT_ATOMS: atom_id res chain seq x y z
N MET A 1 -68.80 52.29 40.18
CA MET A 1 -68.27 51.39 41.23
C MET A 1 -68.67 49.95 40.88
N THR A 2 -67.64 49.14 40.62
CA THR A 2 -67.51 47.68 40.68
C THR A 2 -68.78 46.82 40.85
N VAL A 3 -69.05 45.92 39.90
CA VAL A 3 -69.15 44.44 40.07
C VAL A 3 -69.40 43.80 38.69
N GLY A 4 -68.57 42.84 38.30
CA GLY A 4 -68.78 41.97 37.13
C GLY A 4 -68.00 40.65 37.28
N LYS A 5 -68.74 39.55 37.51
CA LYS A 5 -68.34 38.14 37.73
C LYS A 5 -67.38 37.59 36.64
N LYS A 6 -66.30 36.87 36.96
CA LYS A 6 -66.17 35.40 37.20
C LYS A 6 -66.67 34.46 36.08
N GLY A 7 -65.73 33.70 35.50
CA GLY A 7 -65.88 32.45 34.72
C GLY A 7 -64.57 32.16 33.96
N ALA A 8 -63.61 31.37 34.46
CA ALA A 8 -63.51 29.90 34.56
C ALA A 8 -62.83 29.23 33.33
N MET A 9 -61.67 28.61 33.63
CA MET A 9 -61.04 27.41 33.03
C MET A 9 -60.47 27.46 31.60
N ALA A 10 -59.16 27.20 31.48
CA ALA A 10 -58.63 25.91 31.03
C ALA A 10 -57.10 26.00 30.84
N GLY A 11 -56.36 25.09 31.48
CA GLY A 11 -54.92 24.99 31.34
C GLY A 11 -54.51 24.54 29.94
N VAL A 12 -53.48 25.17 29.39
CA VAL A 12 -52.80 24.70 28.19
C VAL A 12 -51.34 24.40 28.54
N ARG A 13 -51.02 23.12 28.32
CA ARG A 13 -49.74 22.47 28.54
C ARG A 13 -48.70 23.06 27.59
N THR A 14 -47.53 23.34 28.13
CA THR A 14 -46.30 23.51 27.38
C THR A 14 -45.96 22.19 26.67
N SER A 15 -45.72 22.26 25.37
CA SER A 15 -45.04 21.20 24.61
C SER A 15 -44.25 21.84 23.47
N PRO A 16 -42.91 21.68 23.45
CA PRO A 16 -42.07 22.08 22.33
C PRO A 16 -41.79 20.88 21.42
N ARG A 17 -42.21 20.94 20.16
CA ARG A 17 -41.77 20.07 19.04
C ARG A 17 -42.02 20.88 17.75
N THR A 18 -41.11 21.03 16.80
CA THR A 18 -40.06 20.11 16.35
C THR A 18 -39.00 20.92 15.61
N GLY A 19 -37.76 20.94 16.11
CA GLY A 19 -36.62 21.44 15.35
C GLY A 19 -36.32 20.48 14.19
N GLY A 20 -36.39 20.99 12.96
CA GLY A 20 -35.84 20.30 11.79
C GLY A 20 -34.34 20.08 11.99
N LYS A 21 -33.89 18.82 11.94
CA LYS A 21 -32.47 18.50 12.04
C LYS A 21 -31.69 19.18 10.90
N PRO A 22 -30.57 19.86 11.19
CA PRO A 22 -29.81 20.58 10.18
C PRO A 22 -29.21 19.62 9.13
N ARG A 23 -29.32 20.04 7.87
CA ARG A 23 -28.93 19.35 6.61
C ARG A 23 -27.46 18.91 6.57
N THR A 24 -26.62 19.43 7.46
CA THR A 24 -25.16 19.25 7.52
C THR A 24 -24.68 17.90 8.08
N GLN A 25 -25.51 17.13 8.80
CA GLN A 25 -25.08 15.82 9.33
C GLN A 25 -25.17 14.66 8.32
N ARG A 26 -25.92 14.81 7.21
CA ARG A 26 -26.07 13.74 6.21
C ARG A 26 -24.90 13.66 5.23
N GLU A 27 -24.22 14.78 4.97
CA GLU A 27 -23.12 14.85 3.98
C GLU A 27 -21.80 14.27 4.50
N ALA A 28 -21.55 14.34 5.82
CA ALA A 28 -20.36 13.75 6.43
C ALA A 28 -20.41 12.21 6.52
N LYS A 29 -21.61 11.63 6.68
CA LYS A 29 -21.81 10.18 6.85
C LYS A 29 -21.66 9.38 5.54
N GLY A 30 -21.80 10.04 4.38
CA GLY A 30 -21.70 9.42 3.06
C GLY A 30 -20.26 9.27 2.54
N LYS A 31 -19.36 10.22 2.86
CA LYS A 31 -17.97 10.22 2.37
C LYS A 31 -17.15 9.05 2.91
N GLY A 32 -17.38 8.61 4.15
CA GLY A 32 -16.68 7.48 4.76
C GLY A 32 -17.06 6.12 4.18
N LYS A 33 -18.35 5.90 3.89
CA LYS A 33 -18.84 4.60 3.38
C LYS A 33 -18.34 4.29 1.96
N GLY A 34 -18.20 5.32 1.12
CA GLY A 34 -17.64 5.19 -0.22
C GLY A 34 -16.14 4.84 -0.20
N ARG A 35 -15.36 5.51 0.66
CA ARG A 35 -13.92 5.22 0.81
C ARG A 35 -13.67 3.80 1.31
N LEU A 36 -14.39 3.37 2.34
CA LEU A 36 -14.29 2.01 2.87
C LEU A 36 -14.63 0.93 1.84
N LYS A 37 -15.65 1.18 1.00
CA LYS A 37 -16.01 0.26 -0.10
C LYS A 37 -14.90 0.17 -1.14
N ARG A 38 -14.27 1.30 -1.47
CA ARG A 38 -13.13 1.35 -2.39
C ARG A 38 -11.95 0.55 -1.83
N GLU A 39 -11.54 0.84 -0.60
CA GLU A 39 -10.43 0.13 0.09
C GLU A 39 -10.69 -1.39 0.15
N ALA A 40 -11.92 -1.81 0.45
CA ALA A 40 -12.28 -3.23 0.45
C ALA A 40 -12.18 -3.88 -0.94
N THR A 41 -12.60 -3.15 -1.99
CA THR A 41 -12.51 -3.65 -3.36
C THR A 41 -11.05 -3.71 -3.85
N GLU A 42 -10.23 -2.72 -3.50
CA GLU A 42 -8.79 -2.73 -3.77
C GLU A 42 -8.11 -3.93 -3.11
N ALA A 43 -8.36 -4.15 -1.81
CA ALA A 43 -7.83 -5.29 -1.08
C ALA A 43 -8.25 -6.62 -1.71
N GLN A 44 -9.52 -6.74 -2.13
CA GLN A 44 -10.05 -7.93 -2.79
C GLN A 44 -9.33 -8.23 -4.13
N ILE A 45 -9.05 -7.21 -4.94
CA ILE A 45 -8.33 -7.38 -6.21
C ILE A 45 -6.88 -7.82 -5.96
N VAL A 46 -6.22 -7.20 -4.97
CA VAL A 46 -4.85 -7.56 -4.59
C VAL A 46 -4.77 -9.00 -4.05
N ASP A 47 -5.75 -9.43 -3.25
CA ASP A 47 -5.79 -10.79 -2.70
C ASP A 47 -6.10 -11.84 -3.76
N ALA A 48 -6.96 -11.50 -4.73
CA ALA A 48 -7.19 -12.34 -5.90
C ALA A 48 -5.90 -12.51 -6.71
N PHE A 49 -5.17 -11.42 -6.97
CA PHE A 49 -3.87 -11.50 -7.63
C PHE A 49 -2.91 -12.40 -6.86
N HIS A 50 -2.78 -12.23 -5.55
CA HIS A 50 -1.90 -13.05 -4.72
C HIS A 50 -2.21 -14.55 -4.81
N ARG A 51 -3.50 -14.93 -4.75
CA ARG A 51 -3.91 -16.34 -4.90
C ARG A 51 -3.54 -16.90 -6.27
N LEU A 52 -3.72 -16.12 -7.34
CA LEU A 52 -3.33 -16.54 -8.68
C LEU A 52 -1.82 -16.72 -8.80
N VAL A 53 -1.04 -15.82 -8.20
CA VAL A 53 0.42 -15.95 -8.18
C VAL A 53 0.85 -17.20 -7.43
N GLN A 54 0.27 -17.49 -6.26
CA GLN A 54 0.57 -18.72 -5.51
C GLN A 54 0.19 -20.01 -6.26
N ARG A 55 -0.92 -19.99 -7.01
CA ARG A 55 -1.44 -21.17 -7.69
C ARG A 55 -0.78 -21.42 -9.05
N ASP A 56 -0.65 -20.36 -9.84
CA ASP A 56 -0.34 -20.45 -11.27
C ASP A 56 1.08 -19.92 -11.56
N GLY A 57 1.77 -19.31 -10.60
CA GLY A 57 3.04 -18.63 -10.80
C GLY A 57 2.87 -17.22 -11.37
N LEU A 58 3.76 -16.30 -11.02
CA LEU A 58 3.64 -14.88 -11.34
C LEU A 58 3.51 -14.63 -12.84
N ARG A 59 4.31 -15.34 -13.64
CA ARG A 59 4.41 -15.15 -15.10
C ARG A 59 3.14 -15.51 -15.86
N ASN A 60 2.28 -16.33 -15.25
CA ASN A 60 1.07 -16.84 -15.88
C ASN A 60 -0.17 -15.98 -15.59
N VAL A 61 -0.08 -15.01 -14.68
CA VAL A 61 -1.21 -14.18 -14.28
C VAL A 61 -1.47 -13.06 -15.29
N ARG A 62 -2.72 -12.94 -15.76
CA ARG A 62 -3.19 -11.89 -16.68
C ARG A 62 -4.38 -11.13 -16.07
N VAL A 63 -4.59 -9.90 -16.53
CA VAL A 63 -5.68 -9.01 -16.08
C VAL A 63 -7.05 -9.71 -16.05
N ASN A 64 -7.41 -10.46 -17.10
CA ASN A 64 -8.71 -11.15 -17.15
C ASN A 64 -8.84 -12.25 -16.08
N ALA A 65 -7.74 -12.94 -15.74
CA ALA A 65 -7.75 -13.95 -14.69
C ALA A 65 -7.99 -13.31 -13.32
N VAL A 66 -7.34 -12.18 -13.04
CA VAL A 66 -7.51 -11.41 -11.79
C VAL A 66 -8.95 -10.93 -11.65
N ILE A 67 -9.52 -10.35 -12.70
CA ILE A 67 -10.89 -9.84 -12.70
C ILE A 67 -11.90 -10.96 -12.41
N LYS A 68 -11.70 -12.12 -13.02
CA LYS A 68 -12.52 -13.32 -12.79
C LYS A 68 -12.39 -13.83 -11.36
N GLU A 69 -11.16 -13.95 -10.84
CA GLU A 69 -10.86 -14.41 -9.48
C GLU A 69 -11.40 -13.43 -8.41
N ALA A 70 -11.33 -12.13 -8.67
CA ALA A 70 -11.84 -11.09 -7.78
C ALA A 70 -13.35 -10.88 -7.93
N GLY A 71 -13.99 -11.35 -9.01
CA GLY A 71 -15.42 -11.08 -9.26
C GLY A 71 -15.73 -9.59 -9.49
N VAL A 72 -14.78 -8.81 -10.00
CA VAL A 72 -14.93 -7.37 -10.27
C VAL A 72 -15.08 -7.11 -11.77
N GLY A 73 -15.44 -5.88 -12.15
CA GLY A 73 -15.40 -5.46 -13.55
C GLY A 73 -14.01 -5.02 -14.00
N LYS A 74 -13.70 -5.14 -15.30
CA LYS A 74 -12.42 -4.69 -15.87
C LYS A 74 -12.14 -3.21 -15.58
N GLY A 75 -13.16 -2.35 -15.65
CA GLY A 75 -13.04 -0.92 -15.35
C GLY A 75 -12.43 -0.66 -13.97
N LEU A 76 -12.91 -1.35 -12.93
CA LEU A 76 -12.43 -1.14 -11.55
C LEU A 76 -10.94 -1.42 -11.37
N LEU A 77 -10.41 -2.47 -12.03
CA LEU A 77 -8.97 -2.76 -11.97
C LEU A 77 -8.16 -1.63 -12.61
N TYR A 78 -8.59 -1.11 -13.75
CA TYR A 78 -7.91 0.01 -14.40
C TYR A 78 -8.10 1.32 -13.63
N ASP A 79 -9.28 1.58 -13.07
CA ASP A 79 -9.57 2.77 -12.28
C ASP A 79 -8.72 2.83 -11.00
N TYR A 80 -8.46 1.68 -10.37
CA TYR A 80 -7.74 1.61 -9.10
C TYR A 80 -6.23 1.44 -9.27
N PHE A 81 -5.79 0.70 -10.30
CA PHE A 81 -4.40 0.29 -10.45
C PHE A 81 -3.75 0.71 -11.77
N GLY A 82 -4.50 1.30 -12.71
CA GLY A 82 -3.97 1.63 -14.03
C GLY A 82 -3.54 0.42 -14.87
N GLY A 83 -3.99 -0.79 -14.49
CA GLY A 83 -3.63 -2.05 -15.13
C GLY A 83 -2.77 -2.96 -14.25
N LEU A 84 -2.13 -3.95 -14.88
CA LEU A 84 -1.32 -4.95 -14.18
C LEU A 84 -0.10 -4.35 -13.44
N PRO A 85 0.60 -3.32 -13.95
CA PRO A 85 1.75 -2.78 -13.25
C PRO A 85 1.44 -2.18 -11.87
N GLY A 86 0.42 -1.33 -11.76
CA GLY A 86 0.04 -0.76 -10.47
C GLY A 86 -0.55 -1.81 -9.51
N LEU A 87 -1.13 -2.89 -10.04
CA LEU A 87 -1.59 -4.01 -9.23
C LEU A 87 -0.41 -4.77 -8.63
N VAL A 88 0.65 -5.02 -9.39
CA VAL A 88 1.88 -5.67 -8.91
C VAL A 88 2.55 -4.84 -7.82
N GLN A 89 2.59 -3.52 -7.99
CA GLN A 89 3.13 -2.61 -6.97
C GLN A 89 2.30 -2.67 -5.67
N ALA A 90 0.98 -2.57 -5.77
CA ALA A 90 0.09 -2.65 -4.61
C ALA A 90 0.17 -4.02 -3.91
N TRP A 91 0.27 -5.09 -4.69
CA TRP A 91 0.46 -6.44 -4.18
C TRP A 91 1.78 -6.59 -3.43
N GLY A 92 2.90 -6.17 -4.01
CA GLY A 92 4.19 -6.30 -3.35
C GLY A 92 4.31 -5.47 -2.08
N ASN A 93 3.65 -4.30 -2.03
CA ASN A 93 3.55 -3.50 -0.81
C ASN A 93 2.74 -4.22 0.29
N LYS A 94 1.56 -4.76 -0.07
CA LYS A 94 0.67 -5.43 0.90
C LYS A 94 1.30 -6.69 1.51
N TYR A 95 1.99 -7.47 0.68
CA TYR A 95 2.59 -8.75 1.09
C TYR A 95 4.08 -8.62 1.46
N GLN A 96 4.58 -7.38 1.59
CA GLN A 96 5.98 -7.08 1.95
C GLN A 96 6.98 -7.87 1.10
N ILE A 97 6.69 -7.99 -0.20
CA ILE A 97 7.54 -8.72 -1.14
C ILE A 97 8.85 -7.95 -1.32
N TRP A 98 8.76 -6.62 -1.37
CA TRP A 98 9.90 -5.72 -1.45
C TRP A 98 10.63 -5.63 -0.10
N PRO A 99 11.97 -5.53 -0.09
CA PRO A 99 12.71 -5.26 1.14
C PRO A 99 12.30 -3.90 1.72
N ASP A 100 12.05 -3.83 3.02
CA ASP A 100 11.91 -2.54 3.70
C ASP A 100 13.31 -1.95 3.95
N ILE A 101 13.65 -0.91 3.18
CA ILE A 101 14.93 -0.21 3.34
C ILE A 101 15.02 0.43 4.73
N GLY A 102 13.90 0.82 5.34
CA GLY A 102 13.84 1.37 6.70
C GLY A 102 14.36 0.40 7.76
N GLU A 103 14.05 -0.89 7.64
CA GLU A 103 14.62 -1.93 8.50
C GLU A 103 16.13 -2.12 8.27
N MET A 104 16.61 -1.83 7.07
CA MET A 104 18.05 -1.80 6.76
C MET A 104 18.75 -0.56 7.39
N ILE A 105 18.04 0.56 7.56
CA ILE A 105 18.52 1.82 8.18
C ILE A 105 18.69 1.72 9.69
N GLY A 106 18.02 0.79 10.39
CA GLY A 106 18.25 0.54 11.83
C GLY A 106 19.72 0.29 12.21
N LEU A 107 20.57 0.07 11.21
CA LEU A 107 22.01 -0.09 11.30
C LEU A 107 22.81 1.24 11.31
N SER A 108 22.27 2.37 10.87
CA SER A 108 23.08 3.49 10.38
C SER A 108 23.27 4.72 11.28
N HIS A 109 22.88 4.71 12.56
CA HIS A 109 23.05 5.92 13.40
C HIS A 109 24.48 6.15 13.91
N ASP A 110 25.44 5.25 13.63
CA ASP A 110 26.83 5.40 14.05
C ASP A 110 27.76 4.61 13.10
N LEU A 111 28.25 5.31 12.07
CA LEU A 111 28.95 4.75 10.90
C LEU A 111 30.46 5.01 10.96
N THR A 112 31.15 4.31 11.85
CA THR A 112 32.61 4.16 11.72
C THR A 112 32.93 3.16 10.59
N ARG A 113 34.10 3.30 9.94
CA ARG A 113 34.50 2.52 8.74
C ARG A 113 34.43 1.00 8.94
N THR A 114 34.75 0.53 10.15
CA THR A 114 34.68 -0.89 10.56
C THR A 114 33.24 -1.42 10.65
N ARG A 115 32.28 -0.53 10.92
CA ARG A 115 30.86 -0.87 11.09
C ARG A 115 30.11 -0.93 9.76
N MET A 116 30.52 -0.14 8.76
CA MET A 116 29.95 -0.18 7.40
C MET A 116 30.07 -1.55 6.73
N ALA A 117 31.26 -2.16 6.75
CA ALA A 117 31.45 -3.49 6.16
C ALA A 117 30.58 -4.57 6.84
N GLN A 118 30.42 -4.48 8.17
CA GLN A 118 29.52 -5.36 8.92
C GLN A 118 28.05 -5.11 8.56
N GLN A 119 27.63 -3.86 8.39
CA GLN A 119 26.26 -3.54 7.99
C GLN A 119 25.93 -4.03 6.59
N ILE A 120 26.83 -3.83 5.62
CA ILE A 120 26.67 -4.37 4.27
C ILE A 120 26.57 -5.90 4.33
N ARG A 121 27.43 -6.56 5.12
CA ARG A 121 27.35 -8.01 5.34
C ARG A 121 25.98 -8.43 5.88
N GLU A 122 25.47 -7.76 6.92
CA GLU A 122 24.18 -8.09 7.52
C GLU A 122 23.02 -7.86 6.54
N ILE A 123 23.05 -6.78 5.77
CA ILE A 123 22.08 -6.50 4.71
C ILE A 123 22.07 -7.63 3.66
N VAL A 124 23.23 -8.01 3.15
CA VAL A 124 23.36 -9.05 2.13
C VAL A 124 22.91 -10.42 2.68
N LEU A 125 23.25 -10.75 3.92
CA LEU A 125 22.84 -12.01 4.55
C LEU A 125 21.34 -12.07 4.76
N ARG A 126 20.74 -11.01 5.32
CA ARG A 126 19.27 -10.94 5.50
C ARG A 126 18.54 -10.98 4.18
N HIS A 127 19.06 -10.32 3.15
CA HIS A 127 18.51 -10.41 1.80
C HIS A 127 18.58 -11.84 1.27
N ALA A 128 19.72 -12.51 1.40
CA ALA A 128 19.86 -13.91 0.99
C ALA A 128 18.93 -14.85 1.78
N GLU A 129 18.73 -14.64 3.08
CA GLU A 129 17.76 -15.38 3.90
C GLU A 129 16.33 -15.15 3.43
N SER A 130 15.97 -13.89 3.17
CA SER A 130 14.68 -13.47 2.63
C SER A 130 14.37 -14.14 1.28
N LEU A 131 15.36 -14.26 0.40
CA LEU A 131 15.23 -14.98 -0.88
C LEU A 131 15.10 -16.50 -0.70
N ARG A 132 15.82 -17.09 0.25
CA ARG A 132 15.71 -18.54 0.54
C ARG A 132 14.37 -18.90 1.17
N ALA A 133 13.81 -18.00 1.98
CA ALA A 133 12.55 -18.22 2.69
C ALA A 133 11.33 -18.15 1.78
N ASP A 134 11.41 -17.43 0.65
CA ASP A 134 10.27 -17.21 -0.24
C ASP A 134 10.64 -17.47 -1.72
N PRO A 135 10.26 -18.65 -2.27
CA PRO A 135 10.46 -18.99 -3.68
C PRO A 135 9.88 -17.97 -4.65
N LEU A 136 8.82 -17.24 -4.25
CA LEU A 136 8.19 -16.24 -5.09
C LEU A 136 9.09 -15.02 -5.31
N ARG A 137 9.90 -14.65 -4.32
CA ARG A 137 10.90 -13.58 -4.49
C ARG A 137 11.99 -13.99 -5.50
N VAL A 138 12.35 -15.27 -5.52
CA VAL A 138 13.30 -15.80 -6.52
C VAL A 138 12.68 -15.81 -7.92
N GLU A 139 11.41 -16.19 -8.05
CA GLU A 139 10.69 -16.15 -9.33
C GLU A 139 10.59 -14.71 -9.87
N LEU A 140 10.35 -13.74 -9.00
CA LEU A 140 10.30 -12.31 -9.31
C LEU A 140 11.62 -11.79 -9.88
N LEU A 141 12.74 -12.14 -9.23
CA LEU A 141 14.08 -11.81 -9.71
C LEU A 141 14.40 -12.51 -11.02
N ALA A 142 14.07 -13.80 -11.13
CA ALA A 142 14.30 -14.57 -12.35
C ALA A 142 13.53 -14.01 -13.55
N ASP A 143 12.30 -13.49 -13.34
CA ASP A 143 11.52 -12.83 -14.39
C ASP A 143 12.26 -11.61 -14.96
N GLU A 144 12.88 -10.82 -14.08
CA GLU A 144 13.59 -9.60 -14.48
C GLU A 144 14.87 -9.89 -15.29
N PHE A 145 15.64 -10.92 -14.92
CA PHE A 145 16.93 -11.21 -15.55
C PHE A 145 16.86 -12.11 -16.78
N MET A 146 15.86 -13.00 -16.87
CA MET A 146 15.88 -14.07 -17.88
C MET A 146 14.99 -13.81 -19.09
N SER A 147 13.74 -13.37 -18.90
CA SER A 147 12.84 -13.07 -20.03
C SER A 147 11.74 -12.09 -19.62
N PRO A 148 11.74 -10.85 -20.15
CA PRO A 148 10.72 -9.88 -19.80
C PRO A 148 9.30 -10.38 -20.14
N THR A 149 8.40 -10.37 -19.15
CA THR A 149 6.97 -10.64 -19.27
C THR A 149 6.16 -9.34 -19.20
N ALA A 150 4.83 -9.45 -19.23
CA ALA A 150 3.93 -8.30 -19.05
C ALA A 150 4.08 -7.61 -17.68
N ILE A 151 4.75 -8.25 -16.71
CA ILE A 151 4.94 -7.74 -15.35
C ILE A 151 6.30 -7.05 -15.20
N SER A 152 7.28 -7.38 -16.04
CA SER A 152 8.65 -6.85 -15.91
C SER A 152 8.77 -5.32 -15.93
N PRO A 153 7.97 -4.55 -16.71
CA PRO A 153 8.00 -3.08 -16.60
C PRO A 153 7.63 -2.58 -15.19
N ALA A 154 6.73 -3.27 -14.50
CA ALA A 154 6.35 -2.96 -13.12
C ALA A 154 7.52 -3.24 -12.18
N LEU A 155 8.17 -4.40 -12.33
CA LEU A 155 9.33 -4.80 -11.53
C LEU A 155 10.51 -3.83 -11.72
N SER A 156 10.80 -3.44 -12.97
CA SER A 156 11.86 -2.47 -13.26
C SER A 156 11.59 -1.09 -12.67
N ASN A 157 10.33 -0.65 -12.61
CA ASN A 157 9.97 0.61 -11.96
C ASN A 157 10.16 0.53 -10.44
N ILE A 158 9.74 -0.58 -9.83
CA ILE A 158 9.90 -0.81 -8.39
C ILE A 158 11.38 -0.88 -8.03
N ARG A 159 12.21 -1.60 -8.81
CA ARG A 159 13.66 -1.60 -8.64
C ARG A 159 14.23 -0.19 -8.73
N ARG A 160 13.81 0.60 -9.73
CA ARG A 160 14.29 1.97 -9.90
C ARG A 160 13.95 2.84 -8.68
N GLU A 161 12.74 2.71 -8.15
CA GLU A 161 12.30 3.43 -6.95
C GLU A 161 13.13 3.00 -5.73
N LEU A 162 13.35 1.70 -5.55
CA LEU A 162 14.21 1.15 -4.51
C LEU A 162 15.66 1.66 -4.64
N SER A 163 16.25 1.61 -5.84
CA SER A 163 17.59 2.11 -6.10
C SER A 163 17.70 3.61 -5.83
N GLN A 164 16.68 4.41 -6.16
CA GLN A 164 16.66 5.84 -5.87
C GLN A 164 16.61 6.12 -4.36
N GLN A 165 15.79 5.37 -3.61
CA GLN A 165 15.73 5.46 -2.15
C GLN A 165 17.07 5.05 -1.53
N HIS A 166 17.68 3.96 -2.00
CA HIS A 166 19.03 3.55 -1.60
C HIS A 166 20.07 4.65 -1.89
N HIS A 167 20.12 5.17 -3.12
CA HIS A 167 21.06 6.22 -3.48
C HIS A 167 20.92 7.47 -2.60
N ALA A 168 19.69 7.91 -2.32
CA ALA A 168 19.46 9.07 -1.46
C ALA A 168 20.00 8.85 -0.04
N LEU A 169 19.87 7.64 0.51
CA LEU A 169 20.35 7.30 1.85
C LEU A 169 21.89 7.26 1.96
N PHE A 170 22.55 6.87 0.88
CA PHE A 170 23.99 6.66 0.86
C PHE A 170 24.78 7.81 0.21
N ALA A 171 24.12 8.74 -0.50
CA ALA A 171 24.75 9.85 -1.21
C ALA A 171 25.52 10.80 -0.28
N ASP A 172 25.03 11.02 0.93
CA ASP A 172 25.65 11.94 1.90
C ASP A 172 26.71 11.27 2.78
N GLN A 173 26.99 9.97 2.57
CA GLN A 173 27.94 9.24 3.42
C GLN A 173 29.37 9.28 2.85
N PRO A 174 30.35 9.84 3.60
CA PRO A 174 31.73 9.93 3.12
C PRO A 174 32.38 8.57 2.85
N ALA A 175 31.90 7.49 3.48
CA ALA A 175 32.34 6.12 3.22
C ALA A 175 31.96 5.62 1.81
N MET A 176 30.85 6.10 1.25
CA MET A 176 30.34 5.72 -0.09
C MET A 176 31.04 6.46 -1.23
N ARG A 177 31.97 7.35 -0.90
CA ARG A 177 32.86 8.02 -1.85
C ARG A 177 33.99 7.13 -2.36
N ASN A 178 34.21 5.99 -1.71
CA ASN A 178 35.12 4.94 -2.19
C ASN A 178 34.38 4.01 -3.16
N ASP A 179 34.94 3.79 -4.34
CA ASP A 179 34.33 3.03 -5.43
C ASP A 179 34.05 1.57 -5.06
N ASP A 180 34.81 0.98 -4.13
CA ASP A 180 34.59 -0.38 -3.62
C ASP A 180 33.22 -0.58 -2.95
N TYR A 181 32.64 0.48 -2.35
CA TYR A 181 31.33 0.40 -1.68
C TYR A 181 30.17 0.82 -2.59
N ARG A 182 30.44 1.52 -3.69
CA ARG A 182 29.42 1.96 -4.65
C ARG A 182 28.83 0.80 -5.43
N SER A 183 29.67 -0.17 -5.79
CA SER A 183 29.28 -1.38 -6.54
C SER A 183 28.39 -2.32 -5.73
N LEU A 184 28.50 -2.31 -4.39
CA LEU A 184 27.72 -3.17 -3.48
C LEU A 184 26.29 -2.66 -3.23
N VAL A 185 25.98 -1.41 -3.58
CA VAL A 185 24.68 -0.76 -3.30
C VAL A 185 23.82 -0.59 -4.57
N LEU A 186 24.34 -0.97 -5.74
CA LEU A 186 23.71 -0.78 -7.05
C LEU A 186 22.83 -1.96 -7.53
N ILE A 187 22.51 -2.92 -6.66
CA ILE A 187 21.62 -4.05 -6.99
C ILE A 187 20.17 -3.68 -6.67
#